data_AF-A0A0G1WUV7-F1
#
_entry.id   AF-A0A0G1WUV7-F1
#
_cell.length_a   1.000
_cell.length_b   1.000
_cell.length_c   1.000
_cell.angle_alpha   90.00
_cell.angle_beta   90.00
_cell.angle_gamma   90.00
#
_symmetry.space_group_name_H-M   'P 1'
#
loop_
_entity.id
_entity.type
_entity.pdbx_description
1 polymer ?
#
loop_
_entity_poly.entity_id
_entity_poly.type
_entity_poly.pdbx_seq_one_letter_code
_entity_poly.pdbx_strand_id
1 'polypeptide(L)'
;MHITATQIADWADTKAAQTDLPRLVRRLCFDAGSTRQIAFPAGDSTYTPGWDGVLHSEQGNAWVSPGTSRWEMGCDKGIAAKANGDYQKRTGQTAEAERLTTTFVFVTPRRWSTKVAWLAEHRARAEWANILAFDADDLEQWLEQSPAVALQFAEELGFSGWGVESPARYWQLWSQQCSPEITPEAFFIDRLQTRERLIEKVNKRLRENSHPPLTVSADSQEEAAAFAVAALNGCPELVGSALVVTAPEGWRFVETNRQLRIAIAAHTEVATNPTLRDGLLVIVPYATGDRAGKAQGDEIVLERPKIYDFEKALVSIGMEESDANRYALATGRSWSVFRRQRAINPAIRRPIWLEVSQAPSLATLCLLGAWSESKEADRLVVSHLAGKSYEEIERDLRELSQLDDSPILKIGAVWKAKSSLELLDLFGGRITRDQLDRFFRIAQEILTAPDPQLELPDSERYAAQIHGKIRPYSGLLIESLCDALVKLAVRGADQPGLQALQVEERVGLLVRDLLDAADGGRWLSLASYLPALAEAAPNSFLGAIE
;
A
#
# COMPACT_ATOMS: atom_id res chain seq x y z
N MET A 1 15.47 2.15 -22.76
CA MET A 1 14.34 2.90 -23.36
C MET A 1 14.88 4.26 -23.74
N HIS A 2 14.69 4.69 -24.97
CA HIS A 2 15.27 5.92 -25.50
C HIS A 2 14.14 6.68 -26.22
N ILE A 3 13.98 7.95 -25.89
CA ILE A 3 12.95 8.83 -26.45
C ILE A 3 13.62 9.74 -27.44
N THR A 4 13.20 9.65 -28.70
CA THR A 4 13.79 10.40 -29.81
C THR A 4 13.12 11.75 -29.99
N ALA A 5 13.83 12.73 -30.54
CA ALA A 5 13.26 14.03 -30.89
C ALA A 5 12.11 13.93 -31.90
N THR A 6 12.08 12.88 -32.74
CA THR A 6 10.92 12.60 -33.60
C THR A 6 9.68 12.28 -32.77
N GLN A 7 9.79 11.40 -31.76
CA GLN A 7 8.66 11.11 -30.87
C GLN A 7 8.21 12.35 -30.08
N ILE A 8 9.14 13.20 -29.65
CA ILE A 8 8.82 14.48 -28.97
C ILE A 8 8.09 15.44 -29.93
N ALA A 9 8.55 15.53 -31.18
CA ALA A 9 7.94 16.37 -32.20
C ALA A 9 6.56 15.88 -32.65
N ASP A 10 6.36 14.57 -32.75
CA ASP A 10 5.06 13.96 -33.05
C ASP A 10 4.09 14.19 -31.88
N TRP A 11 4.56 14.09 -30.64
CA TRP A 11 3.77 14.40 -29.45
C TRP A 11 3.28 15.85 -29.45
N ALA A 12 4.08 16.81 -29.96
CA ALA A 12 3.71 18.22 -30.07
C ALA A 12 2.44 18.49 -30.90
N ASP A 13 2.02 17.55 -31.75
CA ASP A 13 0.77 17.64 -32.53
C ASP A 13 -0.48 17.17 -31.75
N THR A 14 -0.30 16.62 -30.54
CA THR A 14 -1.39 16.21 -29.66
C THR A 14 -1.93 17.38 -28.84
N LYS A 15 -3.20 17.29 -28.41
CA LYS A 15 -3.78 18.28 -27.48
C LYS A 15 -3.12 18.25 -26.11
N ALA A 16 -2.70 17.06 -25.66
CA ALA A 16 -2.08 16.85 -24.36
C ALA A 16 -0.72 17.57 -24.24
N ALA A 17 0.05 17.68 -25.34
CA ALA A 17 1.36 18.31 -25.30
C ALA A 17 1.32 19.78 -24.82
N GLN A 18 0.26 20.52 -25.15
CA GLN A 18 0.12 21.91 -24.70
C GLN A 18 -0.03 22.01 -23.17
N THR A 19 -0.73 21.05 -22.55
CA THR A 19 -0.96 21.04 -21.11
C THR A 19 0.18 20.37 -20.32
N ASP A 20 0.91 19.45 -20.96
CA ASP A 20 1.88 18.58 -20.31
C ASP A 20 3.34 18.97 -20.57
N LEU A 21 3.65 19.78 -21.58
CA LEU A 21 5.00 20.33 -21.79
C LEU A 21 5.54 21.07 -20.56
N PRO A 22 4.79 21.98 -19.91
CA PRO A 22 5.26 22.58 -18.66
C PRO A 22 5.51 21.54 -17.56
N ARG A 23 4.74 20.45 -17.50
CA ARG A 23 4.93 19.36 -16.54
C ARG A 23 6.22 18.58 -16.81
N LEU A 24 6.51 18.29 -18.08
CA LEU A 24 7.76 17.64 -18.50
C LEU A 24 8.96 18.51 -18.15
N VAL A 25 8.95 19.78 -18.58
CA VAL A 25 10.05 20.72 -18.30
C VAL A 25 10.23 20.93 -16.80
N ARG A 26 9.14 21.01 -16.02
CA ARG A 26 9.22 21.08 -14.55
C ARG A 26 9.99 19.93 -13.94
N ARG A 27 9.75 18.69 -14.39
CA ARG A 27 10.45 17.49 -13.91
C ARG A 27 11.93 17.53 -14.30
N LEU A 28 12.22 17.95 -15.51
CA LEU A 28 13.58 18.06 -16.04
C LEU A 28 14.40 19.17 -15.33
N CYS A 29 13.77 20.31 -15.04
CA CYS A 29 14.38 21.44 -14.34
C CYS A 29 14.69 21.17 -12.86
N PHE A 30 13.95 20.26 -12.21
CA PHE A 30 14.05 20.08 -10.77
C PHE A 30 15.38 19.43 -10.40
N ASP A 31 16.18 20.15 -9.64
CA ASP A 31 17.37 19.62 -8.97
C ASP A 31 17.35 20.00 -7.48
N ALA A 32 17.34 18.99 -6.61
CA ALA A 32 17.28 19.16 -5.17
C ALA A 32 18.46 19.97 -4.60
N GLY A 33 19.63 19.87 -5.23
CA GLY A 33 20.84 20.54 -4.77
C GLY A 33 20.80 22.05 -4.99
N SER A 34 20.27 22.48 -6.14
CA SER A 34 20.37 23.87 -6.61
C SER A 34 19.05 24.62 -6.71
N THR A 35 17.91 23.95 -6.82
CA THR A 35 16.60 24.59 -7.01
C THR A 35 16.10 25.20 -5.71
N ARG A 36 15.72 26.48 -5.73
CA ARG A 36 15.13 27.19 -4.58
C ARG A 36 13.72 27.70 -4.83
N GLN A 37 13.36 27.90 -6.10
CA GLN A 37 11.99 28.24 -6.50
C GLN A 37 11.70 27.58 -7.83
N ILE A 38 10.55 26.93 -7.98
CA ILE A 38 10.10 26.34 -9.23
C ILE A 38 8.58 26.45 -9.35
N ALA A 39 8.10 27.04 -10.44
CA ALA A 39 6.68 27.20 -10.71
C ALA A 39 6.45 27.08 -12.22
N PHE A 40 5.92 25.93 -12.65
CA PHE A 40 5.53 25.66 -14.03
C PHE A 40 4.09 25.13 -13.98
N PRO A 41 3.09 26.01 -14.16
CA PRO A 41 1.69 25.61 -14.21
C PRO A 41 1.43 24.61 -15.35
N ALA A 42 0.70 23.53 -15.06
CA ALA A 42 0.42 22.47 -16.02
C ALA A 42 -1.01 21.94 -15.81
N GLY A 43 -1.53 21.16 -16.77
CA GLY A 43 -2.92 20.68 -16.72
C GLY A 43 -3.93 21.82 -16.84
N ASP A 44 -4.94 21.86 -15.96
CA ASP A 44 -5.99 22.88 -16.01
C ASP A 44 -5.50 24.31 -15.72
N SER A 45 -4.31 24.45 -15.13
CA SER A 45 -3.73 25.75 -14.76
C SER A 45 -2.97 26.45 -15.89
N THR A 46 -2.87 25.85 -17.09
CA THR A 46 -2.17 26.47 -18.24
C THR A 46 -2.85 27.74 -18.77
N TYR A 47 -4.10 28.00 -18.37
CA TYR A 47 -4.83 29.22 -18.75
C TYR A 47 -4.56 30.43 -17.83
N THR A 48 -3.72 30.26 -16.80
CA THR A 48 -3.43 31.33 -15.84
C THR A 48 -2.60 32.43 -16.51
N PRO A 49 -3.00 33.71 -16.44
CA PRO A 49 -2.20 34.80 -16.98
C PRO A 49 -0.84 34.89 -16.28
N GLY A 50 0.25 34.85 -17.05
CA GLY A 50 1.60 34.88 -16.47
C GLY A 50 2.60 34.19 -17.36
N TRP A 51 3.80 33.97 -16.84
CA TRP A 51 4.85 33.15 -17.46
C TRP A 51 4.47 31.67 -17.40
N ASP A 52 4.86 30.90 -18.42
CA ASP A 52 4.65 29.44 -18.43
C ASP A 52 5.54 28.72 -17.40
N GLY A 53 6.67 29.34 -17.05
CA GLY A 53 7.53 28.85 -15.98
C GLY A 53 8.39 29.93 -15.32
N VAL A 54 8.69 29.73 -14.04
CA VAL A 54 9.61 30.53 -13.24
C VAL A 54 10.49 29.60 -12.42
N LEU A 55 11.80 29.83 -12.46
CA LEU A 55 12.78 29.00 -11.78
C LEU A 55 13.88 29.86 -11.17
N HIS A 56 14.31 29.53 -9.97
CA HIS A 56 15.53 30.06 -9.36
C HIS A 56 16.46 28.91 -8.97
N SER A 57 17.68 28.92 -9.52
CA SER A 57 18.73 27.93 -9.24
C SER A 57 20.00 28.61 -8.73
N GLU A 58 20.64 28.07 -7.69
CA GLU A 58 21.87 28.64 -7.13
C GLU A 58 23.11 28.40 -8.00
N GLN A 59 23.25 27.18 -8.55
CA GLN A 59 24.49 26.75 -9.22
C GLN A 59 24.33 26.55 -10.74
N GLY A 60 23.09 26.43 -11.24
CA GLY A 60 22.83 26.11 -12.65
C GLY A 60 23.37 24.74 -13.08
N ASN A 61 23.10 24.37 -14.32
CA ASN A 61 23.66 23.20 -15.00
C ASN A 61 23.66 23.44 -16.53
N ALA A 62 23.84 22.39 -17.34
CA ALA A 62 23.84 22.51 -18.80
C ALA A 62 22.53 23.05 -19.40
N TRP A 63 21.41 22.88 -18.69
CA TRP A 63 20.05 23.19 -19.13
C TRP A 63 19.43 24.38 -18.38
N VAL A 64 19.88 24.65 -17.15
CA VAL A 64 19.35 25.67 -16.25
C VAL A 64 20.44 26.69 -15.93
N SER A 65 20.18 27.98 -16.19
CA SER A 65 21.11 29.05 -15.79
C SER A 65 21.11 29.27 -14.27
N PRO A 66 22.25 29.64 -13.65
CA PRO A 66 22.24 30.15 -12.29
C PRO A 66 21.44 31.45 -12.20
N GLY A 67 20.85 31.70 -11.04
CA GLY A 67 19.94 32.82 -10.78
C GLY A 67 18.50 32.56 -11.23
N THR A 68 17.77 33.64 -11.48
CA THR A 68 16.36 33.60 -11.87
C THR A 68 16.22 33.41 -13.39
N SER A 69 15.33 32.51 -13.79
CA SER A 69 14.93 32.30 -15.18
C SER A 69 13.41 32.31 -15.33
N ARG A 70 12.94 32.84 -16.46
CA ARG A 70 11.54 32.96 -16.85
C ARG A 70 11.34 32.24 -18.18
N TRP A 71 10.34 31.38 -18.23
CA TRP A 71 10.16 30.40 -19.30
C TRP A 71 8.86 30.66 -20.04
N GLU A 72 8.94 30.58 -21.36
CA GLU A 72 7.82 30.52 -22.30
C GLU A 72 7.89 29.21 -23.07
N MET A 73 6.73 28.63 -23.38
CA MET A 73 6.64 27.32 -24.00
C MET A 73 5.61 27.31 -25.12
N GLY A 74 5.92 26.63 -26.21
CA GLY A 74 5.05 26.60 -27.38
C GLY A 74 5.10 25.31 -28.16
N CYS A 75 3.92 24.77 -28.47
CA CYS A 75 3.76 23.64 -29.40
C CYS A 75 3.42 24.11 -30.83
N ASP A 76 3.54 25.40 -31.13
CA ASP A 76 3.20 25.99 -32.43
C ASP A 76 4.10 25.50 -33.57
N LYS A 77 3.51 25.21 -34.74
CA LYS A 77 4.28 24.90 -35.97
C LYS A 77 5.11 26.10 -36.43
N GLY A 78 4.61 27.32 -36.20
CA GLY A 78 5.31 28.57 -36.47
C GLY A 78 6.27 28.97 -35.36
N ILE A 79 7.27 28.13 -35.08
CA ILE A 79 8.16 28.24 -33.89
C ILE A 79 8.76 29.66 -33.76
N ALA A 80 9.38 30.17 -34.84
CA ALA A 80 10.04 31.48 -34.81
C ALA A 80 9.06 32.64 -34.59
N ALA A 81 7.85 32.56 -35.16
CA ALA A 81 6.82 33.59 -34.97
C ALA A 81 6.33 33.60 -33.51
N LYS A 82 6.10 32.42 -32.94
CA LYS A 82 5.72 32.26 -31.53
C LYS A 82 6.80 32.76 -30.58
N ALA A 83 8.04 32.29 -30.75
CA ALA A 83 9.18 32.68 -29.93
C ALA A 83 9.43 34.20 -29.97
N ASN A 84 9.36 34.82 -31.16
CA ASN A 84 9.46 36.27 -31.31
C ASN A 84 8.32 37.01 -30.62
N GLY A 85 7.08 36.53 -30.78
CA GLY A 85 5.90 37.12 -30.17
C GLY A 85 5.99 37.11 -28.64
N ASP A 86 6.36 35.96 -28.05
CA ASP A 86 6.52 35.82 -26.61
C ASP A 86 7.70 36.65 -26.10
N TYR A 87 8.85 36.64 -26.80
CA TYR A 87 9.99 37.49 -26.46
C TYR A 87 9.62 38.98 -26.44
N GLN A 88 9.02 39.50 -27.51
CA GLN A 88 8.64 40.92 -27.61
C GLN A 88 7.63 41.31 -26.54
N LYS A 89 6.60 40.47 -26.35
CA LYS A 89 5.57 40.65 -25.31
C LYS A 89 6.22 40.74 -23.93
N ARG A 90 7.11 39.81 -23.60
CA ARG A 90 7.73 39.74 -22.27
C ARG A 90 8.78 40.81 -22.05
N THR A 91 9.54 41.16 -23.07
CA THR A 91 10.44 42.33 -23.04
C THR A 91 9.61 43.59 -22.75
N GLY A 92 8.47 43.80 -23.41
CA GLY A 92 7.61 44.96 -23.16
C GLY A 92 6.91 44.98 -21.79
N GLN A 93 6.62 43.81 -21.21
CA GLN A 93 5.90 43.67 -19.93
C GLN A 93 6.81 43.58 -18.69
N THR A 94 8.10 43.34 -18.86
CA THR A 94 9.05 43.15 -17.75
C THR A 94 9.96 44.37 -17.63
N ALA A 95 10.07 44.93 -16.42
CA ALA A 95 10.93 46.09 -16.18
C ALA A 95 12.41 45.76 -16.48
N GLU A 96 13.12 46.73 -17.07
CA GLU A 96 14.51 46.54 -17.53
C GLU A 96 15.44 46.03 -16.42
N ALA A 97 15.31 46.57 -15.19
CA ALA A 97 16.10 46.13 -14.04
C ALA A 97 15.92 44.64 -13.71
N GLU A 98 14.71 44.08 -13.91
CA GLU A 98 14.45 42.65 -13.75
C GLU A 98 15.02 41.85 -14.93
N ARG A 99 14.85 42.33 -16.17
CA ARG A 99 15.37 41.62 -17.36
C ARG A 99 16.88 41.46 -17.32
N LEU A 100 17.62 42.49 -16.92
CA LEU A 100 19.09 42.48 -16.85
C LEU A 100 19.66 41.57 -15.75
N THR A 101 18.80 41.01 -14.89
CA THR A 101 19.18 40.02 -13.86
C THR A 101 18.50 38.66 -14.06
N THR A 102 17.73 38.49 -15.13
CA THR A 102 16.90 37.32 -15.39
C THR A 102 17.24 36.69 -16.74
N THR A 103 17.29 35.36 -16.80
CA THR A 103 17.43 34.61 -18.05
C THR A 103 16.06 34.35 -18.67
N PHE A 104 15.85 34.76 -19.92
CA PHE A 104 14.67 34.36 -20.70
C PHE A 104 14.91 32.99 -21.34
N VAL A 105 13.95 32.09 -21.24
CA VAL A 105 14.04 30.75 -21.83
C VAL A 105 12.81 30.46 -22.67
N PHE A 106 13.01 30.01 -23.91
CA PHE A 106 11.92 29.51 -24.76
C PHE A 106 12.05 28.00 -24.99
N VAL A 107 10.97 27.25 -24.83
CA VAL A 107 10.97 25.79 -25.06
C VAL A 107 9.93 25.41 -26.09
N THR A 108 10.30 24.55 -27.02
CA THR A 108 9.38 23.91 -27.95
C THR A 108 9.65 22.41 -28.06
N PRO A 109 8.62 21.54 -28.12
CA PRO A 109 8.81 20.13 -28.40
C PRO A 109 8.97 19.87 -29.90
N ARG A 110 9.09 20.90 -30.74
CA ARG A 110 9.32 20.77 -32.19
C ARG A 110 10.78 20.99 -32.54
N ARG A 111 11.23 20.42 -33.65
CA ARG A 111 12.58 20.69 -34.18
C ARG A 111 12.69 22.09 -34.74
N TRP A 112 13.74 22.82 -34.37
CA TRP A 112 13.90 24.22 -34.74
C TRP A 112 15.22 24.51 -35.45
N SER A 113 15.23 24.36 -36.78
CA SER A 113 16.44 24.54 -37.61
C SER A 113 17.07 25.93 -37.53
N THR A 114 16.29 26.98 -37.26
CA THR A 114 16.78 28.36 -37.16
C THR A 114 17.07 28.80 -35.71
N LYS A 115 16.98 27.90 -34.72
CA LYS A 115 17.21 28.18 -33.28
C LYS A 115 18.53 28.90 -33.00
N VAL A 116 19.63 28.44 -33.62
CA VAL A 116 20.97 29.01 -33.41
C VAL A 116 21.05 30.46 -33.90
N ALA A 117 20.51 30.74 -35.09
CA ALA A 117 20.46 32.09 -35.64
C ALA A 117 19.58 33.01 -34.79
N TRP A 118 18.43 32.50 -34.33
CA TRP A 118 17.51 33.23 -33.46
C TRP A 118 18.17 33.62 -32.12
N LEU A 119 18.87 32.67 -31.48
CA LEU A 119 19.62 32.92 -30.25
C LEU A 119 20.72 33.97 -30.44
N ALA A 120 21.48 33.88 -31.53
CA ALA A 120 22.54 34.84 -31.83
C ALA A 120 21.98 36.26 -32.01
N GLU A 121 20.89 36.40 -32.77
CA GLU A 121 20.22 37.68 -32.99
C GLU A 121 19.73 38.30 -31.68
N HIS A 122 19.05 37.52 -30.83
CA HIS A 122 18.41 38.05 -29.63
C HIS A 122 19.40 38.32 -28.49
N ARG A 123 20.46 37.50 -28.36
CA ARG A 123 21.54 37.76 -27.39
C ARG A 123 22.31 39.03 -27.73
N ALA A 124 22.49 39.35 -29.02
CA ALA A 124 23.17 40.58 -29.45
C ALA A 124 22.44 41.87 -29.02
N ARG A 125 21.13 41.80 -28.73
CA ARG A 125 20.34 42.95 -28.27
C ARG A 125 20.59 43.29 -26.80
N ALA A 126 21.13 42.36 -26.01
CA ALA A 126 21.45 42.53 -24.58
C ALA A 126 20.27 43.05 -23.71
N GLU A 127 19.03 42.75 -24.08
CA GLU A 127 17.82 43.21 -23.37
C GLU A 127 17.50 42.39 -22.10
N TRP A 128 18.13 41.22 -21.96
CA TRP A 128 18.01 40.26 -20.85
C TRP A 128 19.40 39.81 -20.40
N ALA A 129 19.54 39.33 -19.16
CA ALA A 129 20.81 38.84 -18.63
C ALA A 129 21.40 37.70 -19.48
N ASN A 130 20.52 36.80 -19.92
CA ASN A 130 20.83 35.75 -20.89
C ASN A 130 19.54 35.31 -21.60
N ILE A 131 19.69 34.62 -22.73
CA ILE A 131 18.59 34.05 -23.52
C ILE A 131 18.95 32.61 -23.86
N LEU A 132 18.08 31.66 -23.51
CA LEU A 132 18.20 30.25 -23.85
C LEU A 132 16.99 29.83 -24.69
N ALA A 133 17.18 28.81 -25.51
CA ALA A 133 16.11 28.18 -26.27
C ALA A 133 16.36 26.69 -26.37
N PHE A 134 15.31 25.90 -26.14
CA PHE A 134 15.36 24.44 -26.22
C PHE A 134 14.33 23.92 -27.21
N ASP A 135 14.76 23.05 -28.11
CA ASP A 135 13.90 22.37 -29.09
C ASP A 135 13.83 20.85 -28.83
N ALA A 136 13.15 20.11 -29.71
CA ALA A 136 12.98 18.66 -29.57
C ALA A 136 14.31 17.90 -29.41
N ASP A 137 15.37 18.31 -30.12
CA ASP A 137 16.68 17.65 -30.10
C ASP A 137 17.43 17.98 -28.79
N ASP A 138 17.20 19.14 -28.18
CA ASP A 138 17.71 19.44 -26.83
C ASP A 138 16.95 18.67 -25.75
N LEU A 139 15.62 18.55 -25.87
CA LEU A 139 14.80 17.80 -24.92
C LEU A 139 15.16 16.30 -24.92
N GLU A 140 15.43 15.72 -26.09
CA GLU A 140 15.96 14.35 -26.21
C GLU A 140 17.25 14.18 -25.39
N GLN A 141 18.25 15.05 -25.61
CA GLN A 141 19.51 15.01 -24.88
C GLN A 141 19.34 15.24 -23.37
N TRP A 142 18.39 16.07 -22.96
CA TRP A 142 18.09 16.27 -21.54
C TRP A 142 17.48 15.01 -20.91
N LEU A 143 16.57 14.34 -21.63
CA LEU A 143 15.96 13.08 -21.18
C LEU A 143 16.99 11.95 -21.08
N GLU A 144 18.00 11.89 -21.95
CA GLU A 144 19.11 10.93 -21.85
C GLU A 144 19.88 11.05 -20.52
N GLN A 145 19.93 12.25 -19.95
CA GLN A 145 20.57 12.52 -18.65
C GLN A 145 19.61 12.32 -17.47
N SER A 146 18.32 12.14 -17.73
CA SER A 146 17.24 12.06 -16.73
C SER A 146 16.38 10.81 -16.94
N PRO A 147 16.94 9.60 -16.76
CA PRO A 147 16.30 8.33 -17.13
C PRO A 147 14.98 8.04 -16.41
N ALA A 148 14.80 8.50 -15.16
CA ALA A 148 13.52 8.36 -14.45
C ALA A 148 12.43 9.25 -15.08
N VAL A 149 12.78 10.49 -15.46
CA VAL A 149 11.87 11.40 -16.18
C VAL A 149 11.58 10.88 -17.58
N ALA A 150 12.59 10.34 -18.27
CA ALA A 150 12.44 9.72 -19.57
C ALA A 150 11.51 8.49 -19.53
N LEU A 151 11.63 7.64 -18.51
CA LEU A 151 10.73 6.51 -18.31
C LEU A 151 9.28 6.96 -18.13
N GLN A 152 9.03 7.94 -17.25
CA GLN A 152 7.69 8.44 -17.03
C GLN A 152 7.11 9.12 -18.28
N PHE A 153 7.91 9.91 -18.99
CA PHE A 153 7.47 10.53 -20.25
C PHE A 153 7.19 9.49 -21.34
N ALA A 154 7.98 8.42 -21.42
CA ALA A 154 7.73 7.33 -22.34
C ALA A 154 6.37 6.64 -22.06
N GLU A 155 6.02 6.45 -20.79
CA GLU A 155 4.72 5.92 -20.37
C GLU A 155 3.57 6.85 -20.76
N GLU A 156 3.76 8.17 -20.64
CA GLU A 156 2.81 9.19 -21.12
C GLU A 156 2.62 9.16 -22.65
N LEU A 157 3.65 8.75 -23.39
CA LEU A 157 3.58 8.50 -24.84
C LEU A 157 3.02 7.12 -25.20
N GLY A 158 2.67 6.28 -24.23
CA GLY A 158 2.11 4.94 -24.45
C GLY A 158 3.15 3.83 -24.62
N PHE A 159 4.42 4.07 -24.28
CA PHE A 159 5.46 3.04 -24.23
C PHE A 159 5.60 2.43 -22.83
N SER A 160 6.07 1.20 -22.73
CA SER A 160 6.29 0.51 -21.46
C SER A 160 7.76 0.16 -21.25
N GLY A 161 8.26 0.35 -20.02
CA GLY A 161 9.58 -0.11 -19.63
C GLY A 161 9.63 -1.64 -19.56
N TRP A 162 10.73 -2.26 -20.00
CA TRP A 162 10.90 -3.69 -19.84
C TRP A 162 11.37 -4.01 -18.42
N GLY A 163 10.45 -4.53 -17.60
CA GLY A 163 10.72 -4.89 -16.19
C GLY A 163 10.87 -3.68 -15.25
N VAL A 164 10.52 -2.48 -15.70
CA VAL A 164 10.56 -1.25 -14.90
C VAL A 164 9.33 -0.37 -15.17
N GLU A 165 8.92 0.38 -14.17
CA GLU A 165 7.85 1.38 -14.22
C GLU A 165 8.26 2.66 -13.50
N SER A 166 7.68 3.80 -13.88
CA SER A 166 7.80 5.00 -13.06
C SER A 166 7.03 4.83 -11.74
N PRO A 167 7.42 5.54 -10.67
CA PRO A 167 6.67 5.52 -9.40
C PRO A 167 5.21 5.99 -9.58
N ALA A 168 4.95 6.92 -10.49
CA ALA A 168 3.59 7.38 -10.78
C ALA A 168 2.73 6.27 -11.42
N ARG A 169 3.28 5.56 -12.41
CA ARG A 169 2.60 4.47 -13.11
C ARG A 169 2.31 3.30 -12.19
N TYR A 170 3.30 2.89 -11.39
CA TYR A 170 3.14 1.80 -10.43
C TYR A 170 2.05 2.10 -9.40
N TRP A 171 2.06 3.31 -8.81
CA TRP A 171 1.02 3.73 -7.86
C TRP A 171 -0.36 3.65 -8.48
N GLN A 172 -0.54 4.23 -9.68
CA GLN A 172 -1.80 4.22 -10.40
C GLN A 172 -2.30 2.79 -10.66
N LEU A 173 -1.41 1.89 -11.11
CA LEU A 173 -1.76 0.50 -11.35
C LEU A 173 -2.14 -0.22 -10.07
N TRP A 174 -1.49 0.08 -8.95
CA TRP A 174 -1.78 -0.56 -7.67
C TRP A 174 -3.11 -0.04 -7.08
N SER A 175 -3.33 1.27 -7.05
CA SER A 175 -4.49 1.92 -6.43
C SER A 175 -5.80 1.62 -7.17
N GLN A 176 -5.77 1.61 -8.50
CA GLN A 176 -6.95 1.45 -9.37
C GLN A 176 -7.46 0.00 -9.47
N GLN A 177 -6.84 -0.95 -8.75
CA GLN A 177 -7.32 -2.34 -8.73
C GLN A 177 -8.48 -2.56 -7.77
N CYS A 178 -8.91 -1.55 -7.00
CA CYS A 178 -10.01 -1.65 -6.05
C CYS A 178 -10.96 -0.44 -6.14
N SER A 179 -12.18 -0.62 -5.64
CA SER A 179 -13.21 0.42 -5.60
C SER A 179 -13.78 0.59 -4.19
N PRO A 180 -13.68 1.76 -3.55
CA PRO A 180 -13.04 2.99 -4.04
C PRO A 180 -11.52 2.87 -4.20
N GLU A 181 -10.94 3.70 -5.06
CA GLU A 181 -9.50 3.80 -5.27
C GLU A 181 -8.82 4.29 -3.97
N ILE A 182 -7.72 3.64 -3.59
CA ILE A 182 -6.93 4.05 -2.41
C ILE A 182 -6.10 5.29 -2.78
N THR A 183 -6.32 6.40 -2.11
CA THR A 183 -5.53 7.63 -2.30
C THR A 183 -4.30 7.65 -1.38
N PRO A 184 -3.21 8.36 -1.77
CA PRO A 184 -2.05 8.53 -0.89
C PRO A 184 -2.42 9.14 0.47
N GLU A 185 -3.33 10.10 0.49
CA GLU A 185 -3.77 10.79 1.71
C GLU A 185 -4.39 9.80 2.70
N ALA A 186 -5.32 8.97 2.22
CA ALA A 186 -5.96 7.93 3.01
C ALA A 186 -4.94 6.89 3.50
N PHE A 187 -4.04 6.48 2.61
CA PHE A 187 -3.02 5.49 2.91
C PHE A 187 -2.05 5.96 4.01
N PHE A 188 -1.88 7.28 4.19
CA PHE A 188 -0.98 7.86 5.18
C PHE A 188 -1.61 8.29 6.51
N ILE A 189 -2.94 8.31 6.69
CA ILE A 189 -3.59 8.91 7.88
C ILE A 189 -2.96 8.47 9.22
N ASP A 190 -2.78 7.17 9.44
CA ASP A 190 -2.12 6.65 10.65
C ASP A 190 -0.65 6.25 10.42
N ARG A 191 -0.04 6.75 9.34
CA ARG A 191 1.30 6.35 8.88
C ARG A 191 2.20 7.54 8.53
N LEU A 192 1.81 8.77 8.86
CA LEU A 192 2.59 9.98 8.58
C LEU A 192 4.01 9.92 9.17
N GLN A 193 4.14 9.54 10.45
CA GLN A 193 5.47 9.40 11.08
C GLN A 193 6.32 8.32 10.40
N THR A 194 5.71 7.21 9.98
CA THR A 194 6.40 6.15 9.24
C THR A 194 6.85 6.63 7.87
N ARG A 195 6.05 7.46 7.18
CA ARG A 195 6.40 8.10 5.91
C ARG A 195 7.59 9.04 6.10
N GLU A 196 7.53 9.94 7.08
CA GLU A 196 8.61 10.89 7.39
C GLU A 196 9.92 10.16 7.69
N ARG A 197 9.86 9.09 8.50
CA ARG A 197 11.01 8.25 8.81
C ARG A 197 11.60 7.56 7.57
N LEU A 198 10.76 7.10 6.64
CA LEU A 198 11.23 6.54 5.37
C LEU A 198 11.98 7.60 4.55
N ILE A 199 11.39 8.79 4.38
CA ILE A 199 11.99 9.90 3.63
C ILE A 199 13.31 10.36 4.27
N GLU A 200 13.36 10.44 5.60
CA GLU A 200 14.59 10.77 6.34
C GLU A 200 15.69 9.74 6.07
N LYS A 201 15.37 8.44 6.16
CA LYS A 201 16.33 7.36 5.89
C LYS A 201 16.83 7.38 4.45
N VAL A 202 15.94 7.56 3.48
CA VAL A 202 16.29 7.67 2.06
C VAL A 202 17.27 8.82 1.86
N ASN A 203 16.91 10.02 2.34
CA ASN A 203 17.76 11.20 2.22
C ASN A 203 19.11 11.04 2.92
N LYS A 204 19.13 10.43 4.11
CA LYS A 204 20.36 10.13 4.83
C LYS A 204 21.29 9.22 4.03
N ARG A 205 20.77 8.10 3.52
CA ARG A 205 21.55 7.15 2.71
C ARG A 205 22.07 7.77 1.41
N LEU A 206 21.26 8.60 0.77
CA LEU A 206 21.63 9.34 -0.43
C LEU A 206 22.73 10.39 -0.18
N ARG A 207 22.80 10.99 1.02
CA ARG A 207 23.88 11.92 1.43
C ARG A 207 25.16 11.20 1.84
N GLU A 208 25.02 10.12 2.61
CA GLU A 208 26.16 9.36 3.16
C GLU A 208 26.80 8.42 2.13
N ASN A 209 26.18 8.26 0.95
CA ASN A 209 26.54 7.24 -0.02
C ASN A 209 26.60 5.84 0.66
N SER A 210 25.56 5.56 1.44
CA SER A 210 25.40 4.30 2.18
C SER A 210 24.39 3.41 1.45
N HIS A 211 24.82 2.20 1.11
CA HIS A 211 24.15 1.37 0.09
C HIS A 211 23.65 -0.02 0.52
N PRO A 212 23.51 -0.39 1.81
CA PRO A 212 22.74 -1.59 2.09
C PRO A 212 21.29 -1.37 1.61
N PRO A 213 20.60 -2.42 1.13
CA PRO A 213 19.19 -2.31 0.83
C PRO A 213 18.38 -1.78 2.03
N LEU A 214 17.34 -1.00 1.77
CA LEU A 214 16.38 -0.54 2.77
C LEU A 214 15.16 -1.45 2.72
N THR A 215 14.89 -2.15 3.80
CA THR A 215 13.71 -3.00 3.91
C THR A 215 12.49 -2.19 4.32
N VAL A 216 11.38 -2.40 3.61
CA VAL A 216 10.05 -1.93 3.98
C VAL A 216 9.14 -3.14 4.12
N SER A 217 8.48 -3.28 5.28
CA SER A 217 7.63 -4.43 5.58
C SER A 217 6.20 -4.01 5.83
N ALA A 218 5.24 -4.72 5.25
CA ALA A 218 3.80 -4.50 5.44
C ALA A 218 3.04 -5.82 5.57
N ASP A 219 1.70 -5.80 5.58
CA ASP A 219 0.90 -7.03 5.56
C ASP A 219 1.14 -7.85 4.26
N SER A 220 1.51 -7.20 3.15
CA SER A 220 1.95 -7.80 1.88
C SER A 220 3.15 -7.08 1.26
N GLN A 221 3.86 -7.74 0.35
CA GLN A 221 4.95 -7.12 -0.42
C GLN A 221 4.44 -5.95 -1.29
N GLU A 222 3.28 -6.10 -1.94
CA GLU A 222 2.70 -5.05 -2.77
C GLU A 222 2.37 -3.79 -1.96
N GLU A 223 1.83 -3.94 -0.74
CA GLU A 223 1.54 -2.81 0.15
C GLU A 223 2.83 -2.09 0.57
N ALA A 224 3.91 -2.84 0.86
CA ALA A 224 5.21 -2.26 1.20
C ALA A 224 5.81 -1.46 0.05
N ALA A 225 5.79 -2.01 -1.18
CA ALA A 225 6.26 -1.32 -2.38
C ALA A 225 5.41 -0.08 -2.68
N ALA A 226 4.07 -0.20 -2.62
CA ALA A 226 3.14 0.90 -2.83
C ALA A 226 3.35 2.04 -1.81
N PHE A 227 3.66 1.72 -0.55
CA PHE A 227 3.99 2.71 0.48
C PHE A 227 5.26 3.48 0.17
N ALA A 228 6.32 2.79 -0.24
CA ALA A 228 7.55 3.44 -0.65
C ALA A 228 7.32 4.37 -1.85
N VAL A 229 6.61 3.87 -2.87
CA VAL A 229 6.26 4.63 -4.06
C VAL A 229 5.44 5.87 -3.74
N ALA A 230 4.36 5.74 -2.96
CA ALA A 230 3.51 6.87 -2.57
C ALA A 230 4.30 7.92 -1.79
N ALA A 231 5.20 7.48 -0.90
CA ALA A 231 6.02 8.37 -0.11
C ALA A 231 6.96 9.19 -1.01
N LEU A 232 7.62 8.53 -1.98
CA LEU A 232 8.50 9.20 -2.94
C LEU A 232 7.73 10.12 -3.91
N ASN A 233 6.54 9.73 -4.37
CA ASN A 233 5.70 10.56 -5.23
C ASN A 233 5.38 11.93 -4.59
N GLY A 234 5.29 11.98 -3.25
CA GLY A 234 5.12 13.21 -2.49
C GLY A 234 6.39 14.07 -2.32
N CYS A 235 7.53 13.63 -2.87
CA CYS A 235 8.85 14.27 -2.76
C CYS A 235 9.48 14.40 -4.16
N PRO A 236 9.25 15.53 -4.87
CA PRO A 236 9.79 15.79 -6.21
C PRO A 236 11.30 15.53 -6.34
N GLU A 237 12.05 15.81 -5.27
CA GLU A 237 13.49 15.61 -5.16
C GLU A 237 13.96 14.16 -5.19
N LEU A 238 13.10 13.23 -4.81
CA LEU A 238 13.43 11.81 -4.82
C LEU A 238 12.86 11.14 -6.07
N VAL A 239 11.60 11.43 -6.41
CA VAL A 239 10.89 10.76 -7.51
C VAL A 239 11.55 10.98 -8.86
N GLY A 240 12.15 12.16 -9.09
CA GLY A 240 12.88 12.47 -10.33
C GLY A 240 14.13 11.63 -10.59
N SER A 241 14.54 10.80 -9.62
CA SER A 241 15.67 9.87 -9.74
C SER A 241 15.32 8.43 -9.32
N ALA A 242 14.03 8.14 -9.20
CA ALA A 242 13.49 6.87 -8.71
C ALA A 242 12.75 6.08 -9.80
N LEU A 243 12.75 4.76 -9.68
CA LEU A 243 11.88 3.88 -10.45
C LEU A 243 11.45 2.66 -9.64
N VAL A 244 10.48 1.91 -10.18
CA VAL A 244 10.07 0.60 -9.66
C VAL A 244 10.55 -0.50 -10.61
N VAL A 245 11.23 -1.51 -10.07
CA VAL A 245 11.64 -2.71 -10.79
C VAL A 245 10.56 -3.77 -10.59
N THR A 246 9.86 -4.11 -11.67
CA THR A 246 8.71 -5.02 -11.66
C THR A 246 9.06 -6.45 -12.10
N ALA A 247 10.23 -6.64 -12.71
CA ALA A 247 10.75 -7.96 -13.10
C ALA A 247 12.29 -8.01 -12.99
N PRO A 248 12.91 -9.19 -12.80
CA PRO A 248 14.36 -9.32 -12.65
C PRO A 248 15.18 -8.69 -13.78
N GLU A 249 14.68 -8.71 -15.03
CA GLU A 249 15.35 -8.11 -16.18
C GLU A 249 15.47 -6.58 -16.08
N GLY A 250 14.59 -5.94 -15.31
CA GLY A 250 14.58 -4.50 -15.09
C GLY A 250 15.84 -3.98 -14.40
N TRP A 251 16.57 -4.84 -13.66
CA TRP A 251 17.86 -4.46 -13.06
C TRP A 251 18.92 -4.08 -14.11
N ARG A 252 18.83 -4.61 -15.34
CA ARG A 252 19.71 -4.19 -16.45
C ARG A 252 19.47 -2.74 -16.85
N PHE A 253 18.21 -2.30 -16.79
CA PHE A 253 17.88 -0.89 -17.00
C PHE A 253 18.50 -0.03 -15.90
N VAL A 254 18.40 -0.46 -14.64
CA VAL A 254 19.02 0.23 -13.50
C VAL A 254 20.55 0.31 -13.69
N GLU A 255 21.20 -0.80 -14.04
CA GLU A 255 22.65 -0.90 -14.25
C GLU A 255 23.15 0.07 -15.33
N THR A 256 22.45 0.13 -16.46
CA THR A 256 22.82 0.97 -17.62
C THR A 256 22.68 2.46 -17.30
N ASN A 257 21.69 2.84 -16.49
CA ASN A 257 21.34 4.24 -16.23
C ASN A 257 21.88 4.71 -14.88
N ARG A 258 23.14 5.18 -14.86
CA ARG A 258 23.87 5.56 -13.62
C ARG A 258 23.30 6.78 -12.87
N GLN A 259 22.47 7.57 -13.52
CA GLN A 259 21.81 8.74 -12.95
C GLN A 259 20.64 8.36 -12.03
N LEU A 260 20.15 7.12 -12.09
CA LEU A 260 19.17 6.60 -11.14
C LEU A 260 19.80 6.44 -9.76
N ARG A 261 19.12 6.99 -8.76
CA ARG A 261 19.57 6.97 -7.36
C ARG A 261 18.70 6.11 -6.46
N ILE A 262 17.47 5.79 -6.86
CA ILE A 262 16.56 4.95 -6.07
C ILE A 262 15.91 3.90 -6.98
N ALA A 263 15.95 2.63 -6.56
CA ALA A 263 15.22 1.55 -7.20
C ALA A 263 14.37 0.81 -6.15
N ILE A 264 13.05 0.78 -6.35
CA ILE A 264 12.11 0.04 -5.51
C ILE A 264 11.80 -1.28 -6.20
N ALA A 265 12.01 -2.42 -5.56
CA ALA A 265 11.51 -3.68 -6.10
C ALA A 265 10.00 -3.78 -5.85
N ALA A 266 9.24 -4.30 -6.81
CA ALA A 266 7.81 -4.57 -6.64
C ALA A 266 7.55 -5.76 -5.69
N HIS A 267 8.45 -6.74 -5.72
CA HIS A 267 8.40 -7.97 -4.91
C HIS A 267 9.81 -8.36 -4.44
N THR A 268 9.89 -9.12 -3.35
CA THR A 268 11.15 -9.63 -2.78
C THR A 268 11.91 -10.49 -3.78
N GLU A 269 11.21 -11.35 -4.54
CA GLU A 269 11.81 -12.23 -5.55
C GLU A 269 12.53 -11.45 -6.67
N VAL A 270 11.97 -10.30 -7.06
CA VAL A 270 12.59 -9.39 -8.03
C VAL A 270 13.91 -8.84 -7.47
N ALA A 271 14.02 -8.66 -6.16
CA ALA A 271 15.20 -8.14 -5.48
C ALA A 271 16.24 -9.22 -5.10
N THR A 272 16.16 -10.45 -5.63
CA THR A 272 17.09 -11.54 -5.30
C THR A 272 18.53 -11.28 -5.77
N ASN A 273 18.69 -10.62 -6.92
CA ASN A 273 20.00 -10.21 -7.44
C ASN A 273 19.93 -8.75 -7.96
N PRO A 274 19.80 -7.78 -7.04
CA PRO A 274 19.60 -6.39 -7.42
C PRO A 274 20.92 -5.78 -7.92
N THR A 275 20.82 -4.75 -8.75
CA THR A 275 21.98 -3.92 -9.08
C THR A 275 22.44 -3.19 -7.81
N LEU A 276 23.66 -3.47 -7.36
CA LEU A 276 24.30 -2.80 -6.23
C LEU A 276 25.47 -1.96 -6.73
N ARG A 277 25.43 -0.65 -6.49
CA ARG A 277 26.50 0.28 -6.86
C ARG A 277 26.46 1.54 -6.00
N ASP A 278 27.58 2.24 -5.95
CA ASP A 278 27.66 3.55 -5.31
C ASP A 278 26.66 4.53 -5.92
N GLY A 279 26.04 5.35 -5.08
CA GLY A 279 25.00 6.31 -5.44
C GLY A 279 23.60 5.74 -5.65
N LEU A 280 23.41 4.41 -5.59
CA LEU A 280 22.10 3.76 -5.74
C LEU A 280 21.59 3.23 -4.38
N LEU A 281 20.36 3.59 -4.03
CA LEU A 281 19.60 3.00 -2.93
C LEU A 281 18.58 2.00 -3.48
N VAL A 282 18.66 0.76 -3.01
CA VAL A 282 17.66 -0.26 -3.30
C VAL A 282 16.67 -0.36 -2.13
N ILE A 283 15.37 -0.27 -2.41
CA ILE A 283 14.29 -0.52 -1.45
C ILE A 283 13.67 -1.87 -1.75
N VAL A 284 13.62 -2.75 -0.75
CA VAL A 284 13.12 -4.12 -0.89
C VAL A 284 11.86 -4.29 -0.04
N PRO A 285 10.71 -4.64 -0.64
CA PRO A 285 9.49 -4.92 0.10
C PRO A 285 9.55 -6.31 0.73
N TYR A 286 8.93 -6.47 1.90
CA TYR A 286 8.71 -7.76 2.55
C TYR A 286 7.29 -7.85 3.12
N ALA A 287 6.76 -9.06 3.13
CA ALA A 287 5.57 -9.37 3.90
C ALA A 287 5.94 -9.60 5.36
N THR A 288 5.10 -9.18 6.29
CA THR A 288 5.28 -9.42 7.73
C THR A 288 5.31 -10.92 8.07
N GLY A 289 4.67 -11.76 7.25
CA GLY A 289 4.71 -13.21 7.36
C GLY A 289 6.07 -13.83 7.00
N ASP A 290 6.75 -13.28 6.00
CA ASP A 290 8.02 -13.77 5.42
C ASP A 290 9.25 -13.45 6.30
N ARG A 291 9.05 -13.31 7.62
CA ARG A 291 10.09 -12.96 8.59
C ARG A 291 11.06 -14.11 8.91
N ALA A 292 11.09 -15.18 8.10
CA ALA A 292 12.06 -16.26 8.23
C ALA A 292 13.52 -15.75 8.18
N GLY A 293 13.75 -14.59 7.56
CA GLY A 293 14.92 -13.76 7.79
C GLY A 293 14.52 -12.46 8.47
N LYS A 294 14.68 -12.33 9.79
CA LYS A 294 14.81 -10.98 10.39
C LYS A 294 15.92 -10.29 9.61
N ALA A 295 15.60 -9.23 8.87
CA ALA A 295 16.63 -8.39 8.28
C ALA A 295 17.56 -7.96 9.42
N GLN A 296 18.81 -8.43 9.41
CA GLN A 296 19.87 -7.84 10.23
C GLN A 296 20.13 -6.46 9.62
N GLY A 297 19.28 -5.49 9.93
CA GLY A 297 19.31 -4.22 9.24
C GLY A 297 18.26 -3.22 9.71
N ASP A 298 18.42 -2.02 9.20
CA ASP A 298 17.59 -0.87 9.48
C ASP A 298 16.30 -0.93 8.63
N GLU A 299 15.16 -1.22 9.26
CA GLU A 299 13.87 -1.56 8.64
C GLU A 299 12.82 -0.44 8.81
N ILE A 300 11.88 -0.33 7.87
CA ILE A 300 10.63 0.41 8.02
C ILE A 300 9.49 -0.61 8.11
N VAL A 301 8.85 -0.70 9.28
CA VAL A 301 7.69 -1.57 9.49
C VAL A 301 6.40 -0.75 9.46
N LEU A 302 5.45 -1.19 8.65
CA LEU A 302 4.10 -0.64 8.55
C LEU A 302 3.19 -1.38 9.53
N GLU A 303 2.99 -0.77 10.68
CA GLU A 303 2.02 -1.25 11.65
C GLU A 303 0.58 -1.08 11.13
N ARG A 304 -0.32 -1.89 11.69
CA ARG A 304 -1.75 -1.75 11.40
C ARG A 304 -2.27 -0.44 11.98
N PRO A 305 -3.04 0.31 11.20
CA PRO A 305 -3.69 1.50 11.69
C PRO A 305 -4.57 1.24 12.90
N LYS A 306 -4.75 2.25 13.76
CA LYS A 306 -5.80 2.30 14.76
C LYS A 306 -7.16 2.29 14.07
N ILE A 307 -8.16 1.69 14.73
CA ILE A 307 -9.48 1.49 14.13
C ILE A 307 -10.11 2.81 13.64
N TYR A 308 -10.15 3.83 14.49
CA TYR A 308 -10.71 5.14 14.15
C TYR A 308 -9.98 5.84 13.02
N ASP A 309 -8.65 5.67 12.91
CA ASP A 309 -7.88 6.32 11.86
C ASP A 309 -7.98 5.57 10.52
N PHE A 310 -8.16 4.25 10.56
CA PHE A 310 -8.52 3.47 9.38
C PHE A 310 -9.93 3.82 8.88
N GLU A 311 -10.91 3.94 9.77
CA GLU A 311 -12.27 4.38 9.43
C GLU A 311 -12.25 5.75 8.74
N LYS A 312 -11.56 6.74 9.32
CA LYS A 312 -11.36 8.05 8.68
C LYS A 312 -10.73 7.94 7.30
N ALA A 313 -9.77 7.04 7.12
CA ALA A 313 -9.13 6.83 5.84
C ALA A 313 -10.10 6.26 4.81
N LEU A 314 -10.92 5.29 5.18
CA LEU A 314 -11.98 4.76 4.32
C LEU A 314 -13.03 5.83 3.96
N VAL A 315 -13.41 6.67 4.92
CA VAL A 315 -14.30 7.82 4.66
C VAL A 315 -13.67 8.81 3.68
N SER A 316 -12.37 9.10 3.81
CA SER A 316 -11.69 10.06 2.93
C SER A 316 -11.60 9.61 1.46
N ILE A 317 -11.71 8.31 1.18
CA ILE A 317 -11.80 7.77 -0.19
C ILE A 317 -13.25 7.61 -0.68
N GLY A 318 -14.21 8.18 0.05
CA GLY A 318 -15.62 8.26 -0.35
C GLY A 318 -16.49 7.11 0.13
N MET A 319 -16.10 6.36 1.17
CA MET A 319 -17.00 5.40 1.81
C MET A 319 -17.91 6.08 2.83
N GLU A 320 -19.15 5.60 2.93
CA GLU A 320 -20.07 5.99 4.00
C GLU A 320 -19.54 5.55 5.37
N GLU A 321 -19.82 6.32 6.42
CA GLU A 321 -19.27 6.10 7.77
C GLU A 321 -19.63 4.71 8.34
N SER A 322 -20.87 4.25 8.13
CA SER A 322 -21.32 2.92 8.55
C SER A 322 -20.59 1.80 7.82
N ASP A 323 -20.34 1.97 6.52
CA ASP A 323 -19.55 1.04 5.73
C ASP A 323 -18.09 1.05 6.15
N ALA A 324 -17.51 2.22 6.39
CA ALA A 324 -16.14 2.37 6.87
C ALA A 324 -15.93 1.63 8.20
N ASN A 325 -16.85 1.77 9.16
CA ASN A 325 -16.81 1.04 10.43
C ASN A 325 -16.86 -0.48 10.21
N ARG A 326 -17.79 -0.95 9.37
CA ARG A 326 -17.92 -2.37 9.02
C ARG A 326 -16.65 -2.91 8.36
N TYR A 327 -16.07 -2.21 7.39
CA TYR A 327 -14.85 -2.63 6.70
C TYR A 327 -13.61 -2.54 7.59
N ALA A 328 -13.52 -1.58 8.52
CA ALA A 328 -12.42 -1.53 9.46
C ALA A 328 -12.33 -2.80 10.32
N LEU A 329 -13.49 -3.33 10.73
CA LEU A 329 -13.59 -4.62 11.42
C LEU A 329 -13.33 -5.80 10.47
N ALA A 330 -14.02 -5.85 9.32
CA ALA A 330 -13.97 -6.98 8.39
C ALA A 330 -12.61 -7.16 7.69
N THR A 331 -11.81 -6.11 7.59
CA THR A 331 -10.47 -6.16 6.96
C THR A 331 -9.35 -6.33 7.98
N GLY A 332 -9.66 -6.31 9.29
CA GLY A 332 -8.65 -6.29 10.33
C GLY A 332 -7.72 -5.07 10.28
N ARG A 333 -8.18 -3.96 9.65
CA ARG A 333 -7.45 -2.71 9.40
C ARG A 333 -6.25 -2.88 8.46
N SER A 334 -6.35 -3.80 7.50
CA SER A 334 -5.29 -4.08 6.53
C SER A 334 -5.66 -3.53 5.16
N TRP A 335 -4.80 -2.68 4.59
CA TRP A 335 -4.99 -2.17 3.24
C TRP A 335 -4.87 -3.27 2.18
N SER A 336 -4.00 -4.26 2.40
CA SER A 336 -3.90 -5.46 1.57
C SER A 336 -5.23 -6.23 1.50
N VAL A 337 -5.84 -6.48 2.66
CA VAL A 337 -7.14 -7.15 2.78
C VAL A 337 -8.26 -6.29 2.16
N PHE A 338 -8.30 -5.00 2.47
CA PHE A 338 -9.29 -4.08 1.91
C PHE A 338 -9.21 -4.06 0.37
N ARG A 339 -8.01 -3.86 -0.19
CA ARG A 339 -7.78 -3.83 -1.64
C ARG A 339 -8.23 -5.12 -2.28
N ARG A 340 -7.95 -6.28 -1.67
CA ARG A 340 -8.40 -7.58 -2.15
C ARG A 340 -9.92 -7.73 -2.12
N GLN A 341 -10.56 -7.46 -0.98
CA GLN A 341 -12.02 -7.58 -0.84
C GLN A 341 -12.76 -6.65 -1.81
N ARG A 342 -12.21 -5.45 -2.03
CA ARG A 342 -12.76 -4.43 -2.93
C ARG A 342 -12.20 -4.49 -4.34
N ALA A 343 -11.48 -5.57 -4.69
CA ALA A 343 -10.80 -5.67 -5.97
C ALA A 343 -11.81 -5.69 -7.13
N ILE A 344 -11.54 -4.90 -8.16
CA ILE A 344 -12.28 -4.90 -9.43
C ILE A 344 -11.91 -6.14 -10.24
N ASN A 345 -10.64 -6.53 -10.22
CA ASN A 345 -10.14 -7.74 -10.86
C ASN A 345 -10.39 -8.98 -9.97
N PRO A 346 -11.19 -9.98 -10.41
CA PRO A 346 -11.45 -11.19 -9.65
C PRO A 346 -10.19 -12.01 -9.32
N ALA A 347 -9.12 -11.89 -10.11
CA ALA A 347 -7.87 -12.60 -9.86
C ALA A 347 -7.21 -12.16 -8.54
N ILE A 348 -7.34 -10.89 -8.15
CA ILE A 348 -6.77 -10.36 -6.90
C ILE A 348 -7.54 -10.89 -5.69
N ARG A 349 -8.84 -11.18 -5.84
CA ARG A 349 -9.70 -11.71 -4.77
C ARG A 349 -9.26 -13.09 -4.26
N ARG A 350 -8.43 -13.81 -5.03
CA ARG A 350 -7.97 -15.16 -4.70
C ARG A 350 -6.47 -15.16 -4.37
N PRO A 351 -6.10 -15.09 -3.09
CA PRO A 351 -4.70 -15.11 -2.68
C PRO A 351 -4.09 -16.51 -2.80
N ILE A 352 -2.77 -16.56 -2.99
CA ILE A 352 -2.02 -17.81 -3.27
C ILE A 352 -2.12 -18.84 -2.14
N TRP A 353 -2.27 -18.40 -0.89
CA TRP A 353 -2.37 -19.27 0.27
C TRP A 353 -3.66 -20.12 0.29
N LEU A 354 -4.62 -19.88 -0.61
CA LEU A 354 -5.76 -20.76 -0.84
C LEU A 354 -5.41 -22.02 -1.65
N GLU A 355 -4.34 -21.98 -2.44
CA GLU A 355 -4.02 -23.00 -3.44
C GLU A 355 -2.85 -23.90 -3.03
N VAL A 356 -2.17 -23.58 -1.92
CA VAL A 356 -1.09 -24.41 -1.38
C VAL A 356 -1.61 -25.66 -0.66
N SER A 357 -0.79 -26.71 -0.56
CA SER A 357 -1.18 -28.00 0.04
C SER A 357 -1.57 -27.91 1.52
N GLN A 358 -1.09 -26.89 2.23
CA GLN A 358 -1.32 -26.63 3.66
C GLN A 358 -2.66 -25.92 3.90
N ALA A 359 -3.27 -25.33 2.86
CA ALA A 359 -4.52 -24.57 2.97
C ALA A 359 -5.66 -25.29 3.72
N PRO A 360 -5.86 -26.63 3.63
CA PRO A 360 -6.89 -27.33 4.41
C PRO A 360 -6.82 -27.10 5.93
N SER A 361 -5.63 -26.81 6.48
CA SER A 361 -5.44 -26.52 7.91
C SER A 361 -5.98 -25.15 8.32
N LEU A 362 -6.31 -24.27 7.35
CA LEU A 362 -7.02 -23.01 7.61
C LEU A 362 -8.45 -23.21 8.08
N ALA A 363 -9.09 -24.37 7.85
CA ALA A 363 -10.42 -24.66 8.39
C ALA A 363 -10.43 -24.54 9.92
N THR A 364 -9.38 -25.05 10.57
CA THR A 364 -9.21 -24.99 12.03
C THR A 364 -9.08 -23.54 12.51
N LEU A 365 -8.27 -22.74 11.82
CA LEU A 365 -8.10 -21.32 12.14
C LEU A 365 -9.38 -20.51 11.88
N CYS A 366 -10.12 -20.85 10.82
CA CYS A 366 -11.39 -20.22 10.48
C CYS A 366 -12.46 -20.48 11.55
N LEU A 367 -12.53 -21.70 12.08
CA LEU A 367 -13.52 -22.12 13.06
C LEU A 367 -13.15 -21.72 14.50
N LEU A 368 -11.86 -21.73 14.89
CA LEU A 368 -11.45 -21.35 16.25
C LEU A 368 -11.09 -19.88 16.39
N GLY A 369 -10.71 -19.20 15.31
CA GLY A 369 -10.26 -17.80 15.31
C GLY A 369 -8.85 -17.61 15.86
N ALA A 370 -8.61 -18.03 17.12
CA ALA A 370 -7.31 -17.96 17.78
C ALA A 370 -7.17 -18.97 18.94
N TRP A 371 -5.93 -19.34 19.27
CA TRP A 371 -5.61 -20.16 20.45
C TRP A 371 -4.16 -19.94 20.91
N SER A 372 -3.84 -20.45 22.11
CA SER A 372 -2.48 -20.39 22.67
C SER A 372 -1.81 -21.76 22.66
N GLU A 373 -0.68 -21.91 21.99
CA GLU A 373 0.05 -23.19 21.94
C GLU A 373 0.73 -23.55 23.28
N SER A 374 0.91 -22.58 24.15
CA SER A 374 1.44 -22.80 25.50
C SER A 374 0.47 -23.54 26.42
N LYS A 375 -0.81 -23.68 26.02
CA LYS A 375 -1.83 -24.41 26.76
C LYS A 375 -2.08 -25.75 26.09
N GLU A 376 -1.84 -26.83 26.83
CA GLU A 376 -2.03 -28.19 26.31
C GLU A 376 -3.48 -28.48 25.93
N ALA A 377 -4.44 -28.01 26.74
CA ALA A 377 -5.86 -28.15 26.44
C ALA A 377 -6.25 -27.49 25.10
N ASP A 378 -5.71 -26.31 24.79
CA ASP A 378 -5.93 -25.64 23.51
C ASP A 378 -5.38 -26.47 22.34
N ARG A 379 -4.17 -27.04 22.48
CA ARG A 379 -3.57 -27.91 21.45
C ARG A 379 -4.41 -29.17 21.20
N LEU A 380 -5.00 -29.73 22.24
CA LEU A 380 -5.91 -30.88 22.12
C LEU A 380 -7.19 -30.50 21.38
N VAL A 381 -7.78 -29.34 21.69
CA VAL A 381 -8.95 -28.82 20.97
C VAL A 381 -8.65 -28.65 19.48
N VAL A 382 -7.50 -28.05 19.14
CA VAL A 382 -7.04 -27.89 17.76
C VAL A 382 -6.90 -29.24 17.05
N SER A 383 -6.27 -30.21 17.70
CA SER A 383 -6.06 -31.57 17.16
C SER A 383 -7.39 -32.28 16.91
N HIS A 384 -8.29 -32.23 17.88
CA HIS A 384 -9.62 -32.83 17.80
C HIS A 384 -10.45 -32.20 16.68
N LEU A 385 -10.47 -30.86 16.57
CA LEU A 385 -11.20 -30.18 15.51
C LEU A 385 -10.64 -30.55 14.12
N ALA A 386 -9.32 -30.49 13.97
CA ALA A 386 -8.65 -30.77 12.72
C ALA A 386 -8.76 -32.23 12.29
N GLY A 387 -8.87 -33.17 13.24
CA GLY A 387 -8.72 -34.60 12.96
C GLY A 387 -7.27 -34.99 12.59
N LYS A 388 -6.30 -34.22 13.08
CA LYS A 388 -4.85 -34.39 12.84
C LYS A 388 -4.09 -34.17 14.14
N SER A 389 -2.81 -34.55 14.16
CA SER A 389 -1.94 -34.18 15.30
C SER A 389 -1.71 -32.67 15.34
N TYR A 390 -1.46 -32.13 16.53
CA TYR A 390 -1.09 -30.72 16.68
C TYR A 390 0.17 -30.37 15.89
N GLU A 391 1.16 -31.27 15.85
CA GLU A 391 2.42 -31.08 15.15
C GLU A 391 2.22 -30.87 13.64
N GLU A 392 1.33 -31.63 13.02
CA GLU A 392 0.98 -31.44 11.60
C GLU A 392 0.33 -30.08 11.36
N ILE A 393 -0.59 -29.66 12.22
CA ILE A 393 -1.24 -28.35 12.11
C ILE A 393 -0.24 -27.22 12.33
N GLU A 394 0.62 -27.34 13.34
CA GLU A 394 1.66 -26.35 13.59
C GLU A 394 2.60 -26.20 12.39
N ARG A 395 3.05 -27.30 11.79
CA ARG A 395 3.89 -27.28 10.59
C ARG A 395 3.16 -26.57 9.43
N ASP A 396 1.93 -26.97 9.14
CA ASP A 396 1.14 -26.39 8.06
C ASP A 396 0.93 -24.86 8.26
N LEU A 397 0.61 -24.43 9.48
CA LEU A 397 0.41 -23.02 9.81
C LEU A 397 1.71 -22.22 9.80
N ARG A 398 2.85 -22.82 10.16
CA ARG A 398 4.17 -22.18 10.04
C ARG A 398 4.51 -21.90 8.58
N GLU A 399 4.32 -22.86 7.69
CA GLU A 399 4.53 -22.68 6.24
C GLU A 399 3.58 -21.61 5.67
N LEU A 400 2.29 -21.69 6.00
CA LEU A 400 1.30 -20.67 5.60
C LEU A 400 1.63 -19.28 6.16
N SER A 401 2.19 -19.19 7.37
CA SER A 401 2.54 -17.91 8.00
C SER A 401 3.69 -17.18 7.29
N GLN A 402 4.51 -17.91 6.53
CA GLN A 402 5.65 -17.36 5.79
C GLN A 402 5.29 -16.83 4.40
N LEU A 403 4.11 -17.19 3.88
CA LEU A 403 3.67 -16.72 2.59
C LEU A 403 3.40 -15.21 2.58
N ASP A 404 3.56 -14.59 1.40
CA ASP A 404 3.10 -13.23 1.19
C ASP A 404 1.61 -13.12 1.51
N ASP A 405 1.28 -12.02 2.17
CA ASP A 405 -0.07 -11.71 2.61
C ASP A 405 -0.79 -12.85 3.36
N SER A 406 -0.05 -13.58 4.18
CA SER A 406 -0.57 -14.69 4.97
C SER A 406 -1.85 -14.33 5.75
N PRO A 407 -2.87 -15.21 5.79
CA PRO A 407 -4.07 -14.99 6.61
C PRO A 407 -3.81 -15.30 8.09
N ILE A 408 -2.57 -15.62 8.47
CA ILE A 408 -2.18 -16.08 9.80
C ILE A 408 -1.29 -15.03 10.46
N LEU A 409 -1.56 -14.77 11.74
CA LEU A 409 -0.68 -14.06 12.65
C LEU A 409 -0.16 -15.03 13.70
N LYS A 410 1.16 -15.00 13.89
CA LYS A 410 1.86 -15.71 14.95
C LYS A 410 2.48 -14.69 15.91
N ILE A 411 1.91 -14.54 17.10
CA ILE A 411 2.34 -13.57 18.11
C ILE A 411 2.77 -14.33 19.36
N GLY A 412 4.08 -14.54 19.50
CA GLY A 412 4.62 -15.41 20.54
C GLY A 412 3.98 -16.81 20.45
N ALA A 413 3.35 -17.26 21.54
CA ALA A 413 2.65 -18.55 21.61
C ALA A 413 1.26 -18.56 20.93
N VAL A 414 0.75 -17.41 20.46
CA VAL A 414 -0.62 -17.29 19.95
C VAL A 414 -0.68 -17.45 18.43
N TRP A 415 -1.58 -18.32 17.97
CA TRP A 415 -2.01 -18.41 16.57
C TRP A 415 -3.34 -17.67 16.41
N LYS A 416 -3.48 -16.84 15.38
CA LYS A 416 -4.69 -16.02 15.16
C LYS A 416 -4.90 -15.72 13.67
N ALA A 417 -6.15 -15.64 13.22
CA ALA A 417 -6.48 -15.14 11.89
C ALA A 417 -6.17 -13.63 11.74
N LYS A 418 -5.52 -13.23 10.63
CA LYS A 418 -5.24 -11.84 10.25
C LYS A 418 -6.52 -11.01 10.17
N SER A 419 -7.53 -11.55 9.46
CA SER A 419 -8.93 -11.12 9.47
C SER A 419 -9.81 -12.37 9.45
N SER A 420 -10.54 -12.64 10.54
CA SER A 420 -11.41 -13.83 10.60
C SER A 420 -12.60 -13.74 9.66
N LEU A 421 -13.16 -12.53 9.45
CA LEU A 421 -14.29 -12.33 8.56
C LEU A 421 -13.87 -12.56 7.10
N GLU A 422 -12.69 -12.06 6.71
CA GLU A 422 -12.14 -12.38 5.40
C GLU A 422 -11.87 -13.89 5.24
N LEU A 423 -11.25 -14.51 6.26
CA LEU A 423 -10.93 -15.93 6.20
C LEU A 423 -12.20 -16.78 6.02
N LEU A 424 -13.28 -16.41 6.72
CA LEU A 424 -14.60 -17.04 6.54
C LEU A 424 -15.15 -16.78 5.13
N ASP A 425 -15.05 -15.54 4.62
CA ASP A 425 -15.54 -15.18 3.30
C ASP A 425 -14.81 -15.93 2.16
N LEU A 426 -13.51 -16.18 2.30
CA LEU A 426 -12.68 -16.84 1.29
C LEU A 426 -12.62 -18.37 1.43
N PHE A 427 -12.67 -18.87 2.67
CA PHE A 427 -12.43 -20.28 2.98
C PHE A 427 -13.65 -21.02 3.53
N GLY A 428 -14.70 -20.31 3.97
CA GLY A 428 -15.87 -20.90 4.62
C GLY A 428 -16.54 -21.99 3.78
N GLY A 429 -16.64 -21.80 2.47
CA GLY A 429 -17.17 -22.81 1.53
C GLY A 429 -16.37 -24.11 1.43
N ARG A 430 -15.15 -24.18 1.98
CA ARG A 430 -14.31 -25.39 2.02
C ARG A 430 -14.41 -26.15 3.35
N ILE A 431 -15.16 -25.62 4.33
CA ILE A 431 -15.39 -26.29 5.61
C ILE A 431 -16.31 -27.50 5.38
N THR A 432 -15.85 -28.66 5.83
CA THR A 432 -16.61 -29.92 5.69
C THR A 432 -17.65 -30.09 6.80
N ARG A 433 -18.66 -30.92 6.55
CA ARG A 433 -19.65 -31.34 7.56
C ARG A 433 -18.97 -31.87 8.83
N ASP A 434 -18.01 -32.78 8.68
CA ASP A 434 -17.33 -33.40 9.82
C ASP A 434 -16.54 -32.40 10.67
N GLN A 435 -15.89 -31.41 10.03
CA GLN A 435 -15.21 -30.33 10.75
C GLN A 435 -16.20 -29.47 11.53
N LEU A 436 -17.34 -29.13 10.90
CA LEU A 436 -18.38 -28.35 11.52
C LEU A 436 -19.05 -29.10 12.69
N ASP A 437 -19.33 -30.40 12.53
CA ASP A 437 -19.88 -31.26 13.59
C ASP A 437 -18.92 -31.34 14.79
N ARG A 438 -17.62 -31.51 14.53
CA ARG A 438 -16.60 -31.49 15.60
C ARG A 438 -16.52 -30.14 16.29
N PHE A 439 -16.61 -29.04 15.54
CA PHE A 439 -16.63 -27.69 16.10
C PHE A 439 -17.79 -27.48 17.07
N PHE A 440 -19.03 -27.79 16.68
CA PHE A 440 -20.19 -27.61 17.55
C PHE A 440 -20.13 -28.50 18.81
N ARG A 441 -19.63 -29.73 18.67
CA ARG A 441 -19.42 -30.61 19.84
C ARG A 441 -18.39 -30.04 20.81
N ILE A 442 -17.27 -29.54 20.30
CA ILE A 442 -16.23 -28.87 21.11
C ILE A 442 -16.82 -27.63 21.79
N ALA A 443 -17.58 -26.82 21.04
CA ALA A 443 -18.19 -25.61 21.56
C ALA A 443 -19.14 -25.94 22.72
N GLN A 444 -19.99 -26.94 22.54
CA GLN A 444 -20.90 -27.43 23.56
C GLN A 444 -20.16 -27.92 24.80
N GLU A 445 -19.11 -28.73 24.64
CA GLU A 445 -18.31 -29.25 25.75
C GLU A 445 -17.66 -28.13 26.57
N ILE A 446 -16.98 -27.19 25.89
CA ILE A 446 -16.26 -26.09 26.54
C ILE A 446 -17.22 -25.14 27.26
N LEU A 447 -18.31 -24.74 26.61
CA LEU A 447 -19.26 -23.76 27.14
C LEU A 447 -20.20 -24.37 28.19
N THR A 448 -20.38 -25.70 28.19
CA THR A 448 -21.15 -26.40 29.23
C THR A 448 -20.37 -26.61 30.51
N ALA A 449 -19.04 -26.67 30.44
CA ALA A 449 -18.20 -26.90 31.60
C ALA A 449 -18.39 -25.79 32.66
N PRO A 450 -18.66 -26.16 33.94
CA PRO A 450 -18.82 -25.18 35.01
C PRO A 450 -17.53 -24.40 35.20
N ASP A 451 -17.66 -23.12 35.56
CA ASP A 451 -16.49 -22.32 35.88
C ASP A 451 -15.91 -22.72 37.24
N PRO A 452 -14.66 -23.22 37.33
CA PRO A 452 -14.07 -23.67 38.58
C PRO A 452 -14.04 -22.57 39.66
N GLN A 453 -14.07 -21.28 39.28
CA GLN A 453 -14.12 -20.19 40.25
C GLN A 453 -15.40 -20.21 41.10
N LEU A 454 -16.49 -20.81 40.61
CA LEU A 454 -17.76 -20.90 41.33
C LEU A 454 -17.72 -21.91 42.48
N GLU A 455 -16.69 -22.76 42.53
CA GLU A 455 -16.42 -23.63 43.68
C GLU A 455 -15.89 -22.85 44.89
N LEU A 456 -15.47 -21.59 44.70
CA LEU A 456 -15.02 -20.70 45.77
C LEU A 456 -16.18 -19.82 46.27
N PRO A 457 -16.16 -19.43 47.56
CA PRO A 457 -17.04 -18.39 48.08
C PRO A 457 -16.92 -17.09 47.27
N ASP A 458 -18.01 -16.34 47.13
CA ASP A 458 -18.06 -15.09 46.35
C ASP A 458 -16.91 -14.12 46.69
N SER A 459 -16.57 -14.00 47.98
CA SER A 459 -15.49 -13.14 48.47
C SER A 459 -14.08 -13.60 48.09
N GLU A 460 -13.89 -14.83 47.61
CA GLU A 460 -12.58 -15.41 47.28
C GLU A 460 -12.38 -15.61 45.77
N ARG A 461 -13.43 -15.43 44.95
CA ARG A 461 -13.37 -15.66 43.49
C ARG A 461 -12.36 -14.78 42.77
N TYR A 462 -12.12 -13.55 43.25
CA TYR A 462 -11.10 -12.66 42.67
C TYR A 462 -9.68 -13.26 42.72
N ALA A 463 -9.43 -14.19 43.64
CA ALA A 463 -8.16 -14.89 43.82
C ALA A 463 -8.18 -16.32 43.25
N ALA A 464 -9.17 -16.70 42.42
CA ALA A 464 -9.34 -18.06 41.92
C ALA A 464 -8.08 -18.67 41.27
N GLN A 465 -7.27 -17.84 40.60
CA GLN A 465 -5.99 -18.28 40.03
C GLN A 465 -4.99 -18.74 41.09
N ILE A 466 -4.93 -18.06 42.24
CA ILE A 466 -4.05 -18.43 43.37
C ILE A 466 -4.52 -19.76 43.97
N HIS A 467 -5.83 -20.00 44.00
CA HIS A 467 -6.43 -21.24 44.47
C HIS A 467 -6.41 -22.38 43.43
N GLY A 468 -5.82 -22.16 42.25
CA GLY A 468 -5.78 -23.16 41.17
C GLY A 468 -7.15 -23.48 40.54
N LYS A 469 -8.16 -22.65 40.81
CA LYS A 469 -9.52 -22.77 40.27
C LYS A 469 -9.60 -22.05 38.92
N ILE A 470 -8.90 -22.60 37.94
CA ILE A 470 -8.79 -22.03 36.59
C ILE A 470 -9.33 -23.03 35.59
N ARG A 471 -10.03 -22.56 34.56
CA ARG A 471 -10.40 -23.40 33.41
C ARG A 471 -9.14 -24.01 32.77
N PRO A 472 -9.22 -25.26 32.26
CA PRO A 472 -8.08 -25.89 31.58
C PRO A 472 -7.72 -25.19 30.26
N TYR A 473 -8.73 -24.66 29.56
CA TYR A 473 -8.61 -23.91 28.32
C TYR A 473 -8.16 -22.47 28.56
N SER A 474 -7.47 -21.87 27.59
CA SER A 474 -7.16 -20.44 27.64
C SER A 474 -8.43 -19.60 27.49
N GLY A 475 -8.49 -18.45 28.17
CA GLY A 475 -9.56 -17.48 27.95
C GLY A 475 -9.65 -17.03 26.49
N LEU A 476 -8.50 -16.86 25.84
CA LEU A 476 -8.39 -16.54 24.41
C LEU A 476 -9.15 -17.53 23.52
N LEU A 477 -9.01 -18.84 23.77
CA LEU A 477 -9.71 -19.87 22.98
C LEU A 477 -11.23 -19.77 23.17
N ILE A 478 -11.70 -19.61 24.42
CA ILE A 478 -13.14 -19.54 24.71
C ILE A 478 -13.76 -18.28 24.11
N GLU A 479 -13.09 -17.13 24.24
CA GLU A 479 -13.52 -15.87 23.62
C GLU A 479 -13.56 -16.00 22.09
N SER A 480 -12.51 -16.57 21.48
CA SER A 480 -12.42 -16.73 20.03
C SER A 480 -13.45 -17.73 19.48
N LEU A 481 -13.79 -18.75 20.28
CA LEU A 481 -14.87 -19.69 20.00
C LEU A 481 -16.24 -19.00 19.98
N CYS A 482 -16.52 -18.12 20.94
CA CYS A 482 -17.77 -17.37 20.99
C CYS A 482 -17.87 -16.38 19.81
N ASP A 483 -16.78 -15.68 19.52
CA ASP A 483 -16.66 -14.77 18.37
C ASP A 483 -16.81 -15.53 17.02
N ALA A 484 -16.31 -16.76 16.93
CA ALA A 484 -16.56 -17.62 15.77
C ALA A 484 -18.04 -18.01 15.61
N LEU A 485 -18.77 -18.28 16.71
CA LEU A 485 -20.22 -18.54 16.66
C LEU A 485 -20.98 -17.34 16.10
N VAL A 486 -20.67 -16.12 16.55
CA VAL A 486 -21.24 -14.88 16.02
C VAL A 486 -20.99 -14.78 14.51
N LYS A 487 -19.74 -14.96 14.07
CA LYS A 487 -19.37 -14.88 12.65
C LYS A 487 -20.09 -15.92 11.80
N LEU A 488 -20.19 -17.15 12.28
CA LEU A 488 -20.89 -18.23 11.59
C LEU A 488 -22.39 -17.97 11.49
N ALA A 489 -23.02 -17.42 12.53
CA ALA A 489 -24.43 -17.04 12.48
C ALA A 489 -24.70 -15.90 11.50
N VAL A 490 -23.90 -14.83 11.57
CA VAL A 490 -24.14 -13.60 10.79
C VAL A 490 -23.71 -13.73 9.33
N ARG A 491 -22.60 -14.42 9.06
CA ARG A 491 -21.97 -14.47 7.73
C ARG A 491 -21.84 -15.87 7.14
N GLY A 492 -22.10 -16.91 7.93
CA GLY A 492 -21.99 -18.28 7.44
C GLY A 492 -23.03 -18.58 6.35
N ALA A 493 -24.23 -18.00 6.43
CA ALA A 493 -25.28 -18.17 5.41
C ALA A 493 -24.92 -17.55 4.06
N ASP A 494 -24.01 -16.56 4.01
CA ASP A 494 -23.50 -15.98 2.75
C ASP A 494 -22.65 -16.99 1.95
N GLN A 495 -22.18 -18.05 2.61
CA GLN A 495 -21.35 -19.10 2.03
C GLN A 495 -22.22 -20.31 1.66
N PRO A 496 -22.38 -20.66 0.37
CA PRO A 496 -23.28 -21.74 -0.05
C PRO A 496 -23.00 -23.09 0.64
N GLY A 497 -21.72 -23.40 0.88
CA GLY A 497 -21.30 -24.62 1.57
C GLY A 497 -21.76 -24.68 3.03
N LEU A 498 -21.68 -23.57 3.77
CA LEU A 498 -22.12 -23.49 5.17
C LEU A 498 -23.64 -23.35 5.29
N GLN A 499 -24.27 -22.63 4.36
CA GLN A 499 -25.72 -22.53 4.26
C GLN A 499 -26.35 -23.93 4.05
N ALA A 500 -25.79 -24.74 3.16
CA ALA A 500 -26.23 -26.12 2.93
C ALA A 500 -26.06 -27.03 4.17
N LEU A 501 -25.21 -26.62 5.12
CA LEU A 501 -25.03 -27.29 6.40
C LEU A 501 -25.89 -26.70 7.53
N GLN A 502 -26.76 -25.73 7.23
CA GLN A 502 -27.66 -25.08 8.20
C GLN A 502 -26.90 -24.46 9.38
N VAL A 503 -25.81 -23.75 9.08
CA VAL A 503 -24.91 -23.22 10.12
C VAL A 503 -25.61 -22.28 11.12
N GLU A 504 -26.50 -21.41 10.66
CA GLU A 504 -27.26 -20.49 11.52
C GLU A 504 -28.17 -21.24 12.50
N GLU A 505 -28.93 -22.23 12.01
CA GLU A 505 -29.78 -23.08 12.85
C GLU A 505 -28.96 -23.84 13.89
N ARG A 506 -27.79 -24.36 13.50
CA ARG A 506 -26.87 -25.06 14.44
C ARG A 506 -26.36 -24.14 15.55
N VAL A 507 -26.03 -22.88 15.24
CA VAL A 507 -25.68 -21.88 16.27
C VAL A 507 -26.88 -21.62 17.18
N GLY A 508 -28.07 -21.43 16.61
CA GLY A 508 -29.31 -21.25 17.37
C GLY A 508 -29.64 -22.41 18.31
N LEU A 509 -29.43 -23.65 17.86
CA LEU A 509 -29.60 -24.87 18.65
C LEU A 509 -28.57 -24.94 19.78
N LEU A 510 -27.30 -24.66 19.51
CA LEU A 510 -26.26 -24.64 20.55
C LEU A 510 -26.60 -23.62 21.65
N VAL A 511 -26.96 -22.39 21.29
CA VAL A 511 -27.29 -21.34 22.26
C VAL A 511 -28.52 -21.73 23.09
N ARG A 512 -29.55 -22.29 22.45
CA ARG A 512 -30.72 -22.81 23.17
C ARG A 512 -30.31 -23.92 24.14
N ASP A 513 -29.56 -24.92 23.69
CA ASP A 513 -29.16 -26.06 24.52
C ASP A 513 -28.22 -25.66 25.68
N LEU A 514 -27.53 -24.51 25.59
CA LEU A 514 -26.72 -23.94 26.66
C LEU A 514 -27.53 -23.21 27.73
N LEU A 515 -28.68 -22.62 27.38
CA LEU A 515 -29.44 -21.68 28.21
C LEU A 515 -30.81 -22.19 28.65
N ASP A 516 -31.43 -23.10 27.89
CA ASP A 516 -32.74 -23.66 28.21
C ASP A 516 -32.69 -24.41 29.55
N ALA A 517 -33.60 -24.05 30.45
CA ALA A 517 -33.65 -24.53 31.83
C ALA A 517 -32.31 -24.46 32.61
N ALA A 518 -31.41 -23.53 32.24
CA ALA A 518 -30.11 -23.37 32.87
C ALA A 518 -30.23 -22.94 34.34
N ASP A 519 -29.48 -23.61 35.22
CA ASP A 519 -29.40 -23.24 36.63
C ASP A 519 -28.52 -22.00 36.87
N GLY A 520 -28.55 -21.44 38.09
CA GLY A 520 -27.75 -20.25 38.42
C GLY A 520 -26.25 -20.45 38.25
N GLY A 521 -25.73 -21.67 38.44
CA GLY A 521 -24.32 -21.99 38.23
C GLY A 521 -23.93 -21.92 36.75
N ARG A 522 -24.80 -22.41 35.86
CA ARG A 522 -24.64 -22.30 34.41
C ARG A 522 -24.65 -20.84 33.95
N TRP A 523 -25.62 -20.05 34.40
CA TRP A 523 -25.69 -18.62 34.07
C TRP A 523 -24.43 -17.86 34.49
N LEU A 524 -23.95 -18.09 35.72
CA LEU A 524 -22.72 -17.49 36.22
C LEU A 524 -21.48 -17.97 35.44
N SER A 525 -21.44 -19.24 35.04
CA SER A 525 -20.32 -19.81 34.28
C SER A 525 -20.21 -19.23 32.87
N LEU A 526 -21.33 -18.77 32.30
CA LEU A 526 -21.42 -18.18 30.96
C LEU A 526 -21.43 -16.65 30.99
N ALA A 527 -21.44 -16.00 32.15
CA ALA A 527 -21.71 -14.57 32.31
C ALA A 527 -20.85 -13.68 31.39
N SER A 528 -19.54 -13.97 31.27
CA SER A 528 -18.62 -13.22 30.40
C SER A 528 -18.85 -13.41 28.90
N TYR A 529 -19.62 -14.44 28.51
CA TYR A 529 -19.86 -14.83 27.13
C TYR A 529 -21.31 -14.60 26.68
N LEU A 530 -22.22 -14.28 27.60
CA LEU A 530 -23.63 -14.00 27.29
C LEU A 530 -23.81 -12.94 26.20
N PRO A 531 -23.05 -11.83 26.14
CA PRO A 531 -23.20 -10.85 25.05
C PRO A 531 -22.96 -11.46 23.66
N ALA A 532 -21.92 -12.29 23.52
CA ALA A 532 -21.61 -12.95 22.25
C ALA A 532 -22.66 -14.02 21.90
N LEU A 533 -23.17 -14.75 22.88
CA LEU A 533 -24.26 -15.73 22.65
C LEU A 533 -25.57 -15.04 22.24
N ALA A 534 -25.88 -13.89 22.85
CA ALA A 534 -27.03 -13.07 22.49
C ALA A 534 -26.91 -12.51 21.07
N GLU A 535 -25.71 -12.08 20.67
CA GLU A 535 -25.43 -11.64 19.30
C GLU A 535 -25.52 -12.79 18.29
N ALA A 536 -25.01 -13.97 18.65
CA ALA A 536 -24.98 -15.14 17.78
C ALA A 536 -26.37 -15.77 17.53
N ALA A 537 -27.25 -15.76 18.54
CA ALA A 537 -28.62 -16.28 18.39
C ALA A 537 -29.64 -15.50 19.26
N PRO A 538 -30.06 -14.30 18.82
CA PRO A 538 -30.92 -13.43 19.61
C PRO A 538 -32.24 -14.08 20.04
N ASN A 539 -32.91 -14.80 19.13
CA ASN A 539 -34.20 -15.44 19.41
C ASN A 539 -34.05 -16.59 20.43
N SER A 540 -33.01 -17.42 20.29
CA SER A 540 -32.75 -18.51 21.25
C SER A 540 -32.39 -17.95 22.63
N PHE A 541 -31.65 -16.84 22.67
CA PHE A 541 -31.27 -16.18 23.91
C PHE A 541 -32.49 -15.58 24.62
N LEU A 542 -33.33 -14.83 23.89
CA LEU A 542 -34.55 -14.23 24.43
C LEU A 542 -35.51 -15.30 24.97
N GLY A 543 -35.72 -16.39 24.21
CA GLY A 543 -36.58 -17.49 24.65
C GLY A 543 -36.10 -18.25 25.89
N ALA A 544 -34.86 -18.04 26.34
CA ALA A 544 -34.35 -18.63 27.58
C ALA A 544 -34.47 -17.71 28.80
N ILE A 545 -34.68 -16.40 28.60
CA ILE A 545 -34.83 -15.41 29.68
C ILE A 545 -36.26 -14.92 29.87
N GLU A 546 -37.10 -15.06 28.84
CA GLU A 546 -38.56 -14.83 28.87
C GLU A 546 -39.29 -16.07 29.39
#